data_AF-A0A955CNF5-F1
#
_entry.id   AF-A0A955CNF5-F1
#
_cell.length_a   1.000
_cell.length_b   1.000
_cell.length_c   1.000
_cell.angle_alpha   90.00
_cell.angle_beta   90.00
_cell.angle_gamma   90.00
#
_symmetry.space_group_name_H-M   'P 1'
#
loop_
_entity.id
_entity.type
_entity.pdbx_description
1 polymer ?
#
loop_
_entity_poly.entity_id
_entity_poly.type
_entity_poly.pdbx_seq_one_letter_code
_entity_poly.pdbx_strand_id
1 'polypeptide(L)' 'MAKKKSAAREYVWLQCTECDDLNYRTSVNVKGGLPEKMKEGIRKYSPRLRKHTLHKIKRK' A
#
# COMPACT_ATOMS: atom_id res chain seq x y z
N MET A 1 2.22 -26.80 -18.60
CA MET A 1 2.67 -25.82 -17.59
C MET A 1 1.77 -24.59 -17.69
N ALA A 2 0.93 -24.33 -16.69
CA ALA A 2 -0.07 -23.26 -16.76
C ALA A 2 0.60 -21.88 -16.89
N LYS A 3 0.32 -21.19 -18.00
CA LYS A 3 0.79 -19.83 -18.29
C LYS A 3 0.41 -18.94 -17.10
N LYS A 4 1.40 -18.44 -16.36
CA LYS A 4 1.22 -17.51 -15.24
C LYS A 4 0.64 -16.21 -15.84
N LYS A 5 -0.70 -16.12 -15.91
CA LYS A 5 -1.42 -14.89 -16.30
C LYS A 5 -0.83 -13.76 -15.48
N SER A 6 -0.36 -12.70 -16.14
CA SER A 6 0.22 -11.54 -15.47
C SER A 6 -0.66 -11.18 -14.29
N ALA A 7 -0.09 -11.20 -13.08
CA ALA A 7 -0.85 -11.03 -11.87
C ALA A 7 -1.47 -9.63 -11.92
N ALA A 8 -2.78 -9.58 -12.18
CA ALA A 8 -3.52 -8.33 -12.23
C ALA A 8 -3.42 -7.54 -10.91
N ARG A 9 -2.99 -8.21 -9.83
CA ARG A 9 -2.86 -7.65 -8.49
C ARG A 9 -1.41 -7.77 -8.00
N GLU A 10 -0.88 -6.66 -7.51
CA GLU A 10 0.40 -6.56 -6.82
C GLU A 10 0.16 -6.35 -5.32
N TYR A 11 1.04 -6.91 -4.49
CA TYR A 11 1.06 -6.56 -3.08
C TYR A 11 1.98 -5.36 -2.88
N VAL A 12 1.46 -4.32 -2.25
CA VAL A 12 2.22 -3.13 -1.89
C VAL A 12 2.23 -2.95 -0.38
N TRP A 13 3.28 -2.30 0.11
CA TRP A 13 3.39 -1.90 1.49
C TRP A 13 2.92 -0.46 1.67
N LEU A 14 2.26 -0.20 2.78
CA LEU A 14 1.88 1.13 3.22
C LEU A 14 2.87 1.57 4.31
N GLN A 15 3.66 2.58 3.98
CA GLN A 15 4.66 3.18 4.85
C GLN A 15 4.06 4.38 5.57
N CYS A 16 4.17 4.42 6.90
CA CYS A 16 3.78 5.57 7.70
C CYS A 16 4.69 6.77 7.38
N THR A 17 4.14 7.95 7.14
CA THR A 17 4.93 9.16 6.83
C THR A 17 5.67 9.74 8.03
N GLU A 18 5.32 9.35 9.25
CA GLU A 18 5.89 9.92 10.48
C GLU A 18 6.94 9.01 11.15
N CYS A 19 6.83 7.70 10.98
CA CYS A 19 7.76 6.73 11.59
C CYS A 19 8.51 5.88 10.57
N ASP A 20 8.22 6.06 9.27
CA ASP A 20 8.75 5.26 8.18
C ASP A 20 8.49 3.75 8.28
N ASP A 21 7.68 3.30 9.24
CA ASP A 21 7.35 1.90 9.44
C ASP A 21 6.39 1.36 8.38
N LEU A 22 6.64 0.09 8.03
CA LEU A 22 5.83 -0.70 7.12
C LEU A 22 4.71 -1.38 7.90
N ASN A 23 3.64 -0.63 8.17
CA ASN A 23 2.56 -1.10 9.05
C ASN A 23 1.56 -2.03 8.36
N TYR A 24 1.23 -1.78 7.09
CA TYR A 24 0.16 -2.51 6.41
C TYR A 24 0.61 -3.03 5.05
N ARG A 25 0.09 -4.20 4.69
CA ARG A 25 0.23 -4.80 3.36
C ARG A 25 -1.13 -4.90 2.70
N THR A 26 -1.22 -4.51 1.43
CA THR A 26 -2.49 -4.48 0.71
C THR A 26 -2.31 -4.94 -0.73
N SER A 27 -3.30 -5.66 -1.25
CA SER A 27 -3.32 -6.09 -2.65
C SER A 27 -4.00 -5.02 -3.50
N VAL A 28 -3.28 -4.47 -4.47
CA VAL A 28 -3.80 -3.45 -5.39
C VAL A 28 -3.88 -4.02 -6.79
N ASN A 29 -5.01 -3.80 -7.45
CA ASN A 29 -5.20 -4.19 -8.85
C ASN A 29 -4.44 -3.21 -9.76
N VAL A 30 -3.38 -3.69 -10.41
CA VAL A 30 -2.55 -2.91 -11.35
C VAL A 30 -3.20 -2.79 -12.73
N LYS A 31 -4.17 -3.66 -13.03
CA LYS A 31 -4.76 -3.81 -14.37
C LYS A 31 -5.62 -2.62 -14.85
N GLY A 32 -5.84 -1.62 -14.00
CA GLY A 32 -6.62 -0.41 -14.32
C GLY A 32 -5.97 0.90 -13.85
N GLY A 33 -4.68 0.87 -13.54
CA GLY A 33 -4.00 1.98 -12.87
C GLY A 33 -4.21 1.94 -11.35
N LEU A 34 -3.19 2.37 -10.62
CA LEU A 34 -3.28 2.57 -9.18
C LEU A 34 -4.39 3.58 -8.90
N PRO A 35 -5.37 3.28 -8.02
CA PRO A 35 -6.32 4.29 -7.59
C PRO A 35 -5.55 5.48 -7.01
N GLU A 36 -5.73 6.66 -7.59
CA GLU A 36 -5.01 7.90 -7.27
C GLU A 36 -5.04 8.20 -5.77
N LYS A 37 -6.22 7.98 -5.17
CA LYS A 37 -6.47 8.09 -3.72
C LYS A 37 -5.53 7.24 -2.86
N MET A 38 -5.06 6.11 -3.40
CA MET A 38 -4.14 5.24 -2.69
C MET A 38 -2.69 5.73 -2.79
N LYS A 39 -2.32 6.39 -3.91
CA LYS A 39 -1.03 7.09 -4.03
C LYS A 39 -0.96 8.32 -3.13
N GLU A 40 -2.06 9.06 -3.00
CA GLU A 40 -2.14 10.25 -2.14
C GLU A 40 -1.97 9.91 -0.65
N GLY A 41 -2.29 8.68 -0.26
CA GLY A 41 -2.02 8.13 1.06
C GLY A 41 -3.31 7.95 1.87
N ILE A 42 -3.32 6.89 2.67
CA ILE A 42 -4.50 6.49 3.46
C ILE A 42 -4.24 6.82 4.92
N ARG A 43 -5.22 7.44 5.61
CA ARG A 43 -5.16 7.63 7.07
C ARG A 43 -5.41 6.29 7.76
N LYS A 44 -4.37 5.73 8.37
CA LYS A 44 -4.45 4.48 9.16
C LYS A 44 -3.81 4.67 10.53
N TYR A 45 -4.24 3.85 11.46
CA TYR A 45 -3.71 3.86 12.81
C TYR A 45 -2.25 3.38 12.80
N SER A 46 -1.34 4.16 13.39
CA SER A 46 0.04 3.74 13.63
C SER A 46 0.21 3.32 15.09
N PRO A 47 0.55 2.06 15.38
CA PRO A 47 0.65 1.56 16.76
C PRO A 47 1.76 2.22 17.58
N ARG A 48 2.83 2.70 16.93
CA ARG A 48 3.94 3.36 17.62
C ARG A 48 3.58 4.75 18.13
N LEU A 49 2.86 5.53 17.31
CA LEU A 49 2.44 6.89 17.67
C LEU A 49 1.06 6.94 18.32
N ARG A 50 0.35 5.80 18.35
CA ARG A 50 -1.02 5.65 18.86
C ARG A 50 -2.02 6.64 18.27
N LYS A 51 -1.80 7.10 17.04
CA LYS A 51 -2.66 8.04 16.31
C LYS A 51 -2.84 7.63 14.86
N HIS A 52 -3.86 8.18 14.20
CA HIS A 52 -4.09 7.98 12.77
C HIS A 52 -3.19 8.89 11.95
N THR A 53 -2.22 8.30 11.26
CA THR A 53 -1.26 9.00 10.42
C THR A 53 -1.48 8.67 8.95
N LEU A 54 -0.91 9.48 8.06
CA LEU A 54 -0.91 9.21 6.64
C LEU A 54 0.06 8.07 6.33
N HIS A 55 -0.43 7.07 5.60
CA HIS A 55 0.38 5.97 5.10
C HIS A 55 0.41 6.00 3.58
N LYS A 56 1.61 6.17 3.01
CA LYS A 56 1.85 6.21 1.57
C LYS A 56 2.24 4.84 1.05
N ILE A 57 1.91 4.55 -0.21
CA ILE A 57 2.35 3.30 -0.83
C ILE A 57 3.85 3.38 -1.11
N LYS A 58 4.59 2.41 -0.59
CA LYS A 58 5.96 2.12 -1.03
C LYS A 58 5.91 0.96 -2.02
N ARG A 59 6.18 1.26 -3.28
CA ARG A 59 6.49 0.22 -4.28
C ARG A 59 8.00 -0.05 -4.24
N LYS A 60 8.38 -1.30 -4.46
CA LYS A 60 9.76 -1.67 -4.77
C LYS A 60 10.01 -1.44 -6.25
#